data_AF-A0A2V7REP1-F1
#
_entry.id   AF-A0A2V7REP1-F1
#
_cell.length_a   1.000
_cell.length_b   1.000
_cell.length_c   1.000
_cell.angle_alpha   90.00
_cell.angle_beta   90.00
_cell.angle_gamma   90.00
#
_symmetry.space_group_name_H-M   'P 1'
#
loop_
_entity.id
_entity.type
_entity.pdbx_description
1 polymer ?
#
loop_
_entity_poly.entity_id
_entity_poly.type
_entity_poly.pdbx_seq_one_letter_code
_entity_poly.pdbx_strand_id
1 'polypeptide(L)'
;ADAAEEAVQETLARAVAALARDQLADPAKLPAFVAGIARHVIVDMQRARYRSVSLESLPVAAHPSYHPDALKALVLAEERARVRAALVSLSESDRDLLGLCYVEGLAPTEIAERTGEPAERIRKRKSRAMDRLREAFHGAGAPRHAEARLPTREARATGGVRP
;
A
#
# COMPACT_ATOMS: atom_id res chain seq x y z
N ALA A 1 -3.55 2.31 23.55
CA ALA A 1 -4.00 3.38 22.65
C ALA A 1 -2.80 4.05 22.00
N ASP A 2 -1.75 4.31 22.78
CA ASP A 2 -0.52 5.03 22.40
C ASP A 2 0.17 4.47 21.14
N ALA A 3 0.28 3.15 21.02
CA ALA A 3 0.89 2.48 19.87
C ALA A 3 0.24 2.82 18.51
N ALA A 4 -1.09 2.96 18.50
CA ALA A 4 -1.81 3.24 17.27
C ALA A 4 -1.66 4.72 16.88
N GLU A 5 -1.68 5.60 17.88
CA GLU A 5 -1.45 7.03 17.69
C GLU A 5 -0.03 7.32 17.22
N GLU A 6 0.98 6.69 17.84
CA GLU A 6 2.37 6.78 17.42
C GLU A 6 2.56 6.33 15.96
N ALA A 7 1.92 5.22 15.57
CA ALA A 7 1.95 4.75 14.19
C ALA A 7 1.31 5.76 13.22
N VAL A 8 0.20 6.41 13.61
CA VAL A 8 -0.44 7.45 12.79
C VAL A 8 0.47 8.66 12.65
N GLN A 9 1.03 9.16 13.75
CA GLN A 9 1.91 10.34 13.74
C GLN A 9 3.15 10.10 12.86
N GLU A 10 3.82 8.96 13.04
CA GLU A 10 4.99 8.60 12.24
C GLU A 10 4.62 8.41 10.75
N THR A 11 3.45 7.84 10.46
CA THR A 11 2.95 7.70 9.09
C THR A 11 2.78 9.06 8.43
N LEU A 12 2.11 10.00 9.11
CA LEU A 12 1.85 11.33 8.59
C LEU A 12 3.15 12.11 8.40
N ALA A 13 4.08 12.04 9.36
CA ALA A 13 5.39 12.67 9.26
C ALA A 13 6.17 12.17 8.03
N ARG A 14 6.24 10.84 7.83
CA ARG A 14 6.89 10.24 6.65
C ARG A 14 6.18 10.59 5.35
N ALA A 15 4.84 10.64 5.35
CA ALA A 15 4.06 11.03 4.17
C ALA A 15 4.33 12.47 3.75
N VAL A 16 4.29 13.42 4.69
CA VAL A 16 4.59 14.84 4.41
C VAL A 16 6.01 15.01 3.88
N ALA A 17 7.00 14.37 4.51
CA ALA A 17 8.39 14.42 4.06
C ALA A 17 8.59 13.83 2.66
N ALA A 18 7.84 12.78 2.30
CA ALA A 18 7.92 12.18 0.98
C ALA A 18 7.23 13.05 -0.10
N LEU A 19 6.11 13.69 0.24
CA LEU A 19 5.44 14.66 -0.64
C LEU A 19 6.33 15.88 -0.91
N ALA A 20 7.03 16.39 0.10
CA ALA A 20 7.99 17.49 -0.05
C ALA A 20 9.17 17.14 -0.99
N ARG A 21 9.43 15.85 -1.22
CA ARG A 21 10.46 15.34 -2.14
C ARG A 21 9.90 14.87 -3.49
N ASP A 22 8.66 15.23 -3.82
CA ASP A 22 7.98 14.88 -5.07
C ASP A 22 7.94 13.36 -5.35
N GLN A 23 7.79 12.55 -4.30
CA GLN A 23 7.79 11.08 -4.40
C GLN A 23 6.41 10.49 -4.77
N LEU A 24 5.38 11.35 -4.90
CA LEU A 24 4.05 10.94 -5.32
C LEU A 24 3.88 11.24 -6.82
N ALA A 25 3.96 10.19 -7.64
CA ALA A 25 3.85 10.32 -9.09
C ALA A 25 2.45 10.74 -9.58
N ASP A 26 1.39 10.47 -8.81
CA ASP A 26 0.00 10.75 -9.18
C ASP A 26 -0.81 11.08 -7.91
N PRO A 27 -1.40 12.29 -7.82
CA PRO A 27 -2.24 12.69 -6.69
C PRO A 27 -3.40 11.73 -6.39
N ALA A 28 -3.95 11.07 -7.41
CA ALA A 28 -5.04 10.10 -7.21
C ALA A 28 -4.59 8.85 -6.41
N LYS A 29 -3.28 8.60 -6.33
CA LYS A 29 -2.70 7.48 -5.58
C LYS A 29 -2.37 7.83 -4.12
N LEU A 30 -2.65 9.06 -3.67
CA LEU A 30 -2.34 9.52 -2.32
C LEU A 30 -2.85 8.57 -1.20
N PRO A 31 -4.11 8.06 -1.22
CA PRO A 31 -4.56 7.15 -0.18
C PRO A 31 -3.75 5.85 -0.13
N ALA A 32 -3.45 5.27 -1.29
CA ALA A 32 -2.66 4.04 -1.39
C ALA A 32 -1.19 4.27 -0.99
N PHE A 33 -0.65 5.46 -1.30
CA PHE A 33 0.69 5.86 -0.92
C PHE A 33 0.84 5.98 0.60
N VAL A 34 -0.08 6.69 1.27
CA VAL A 34 -0.10 6.83 2.74
C VAL A 34 -0.31 5.48 3.41
N ALA A 35 -1.21 4.63 2.89
CA ALA A 35 -1.41 3.28 3.41
C ALA A 35 -0.13 2.41 3.31
N GLY A 36 0.64 2.57 2.22
CA GLY A 36 1.94 1.91 2.06
C GLY A 36 2.96 2.35 3.11
N ILE A 37 3.02 3.65 3.41
CA ILE A 37 3.86 4.20 4.48
C ILE A 37 3.43 3.66 5.84
N ALA A 38 2.12 3.68 6.13
CA ALA A 38 1.56 3.18 7.39
C ALA A 38 1.95 1.72 7.63
N ARG A 39 1.89 0.90 6.59
CA ARG A 39 2.31 -0.50 6.66
C ARG A 39 3.78 -0.63 7.03
N HIS A 40 4.67 0.14 6.41
CA HIS A 40 6.09 0.09 6.76
C HIS A 40 6.32 0.54 8.21
N VAL A 41 5.67 1.61 8.66
CA VAL A 41 5.74 2.08 10.05
C VAL A 41 5.30 0.97 11.02
N ILE A 42 4.18 0.31 10.74
CA ILE A 42 3.67 -0.79 11.59
C ILE A 42 4.68 -1.95 11.63
N VAL A 43 5.24 -2.35 10.48
CA VAL A 43 6.25 -3.42 10.42
C VAL A 43 7.51 -3.03 11.17
N ASP A 44 7.99 -1.79 11.02
CA ASP A 44 9.16 -1.26 11.73
C ASP A 44 8.96 -1.29 13.25
N MET A 45 7.80 -0.81 13.71
CA MET A 45 7.42 -0.82 15.13
C MET A 45 7.31 -2.25 15.68
N GLN A 46 6.74 -3.18 14.91
CA GLN A 46 6.70 -4.60 15.29
C GLN A 46 8.11 -5.17 15.42
N ARG A 47 8.98 -4.97 14.42
CA ARG A 47 10.38 -5.42 14.45
C ARG A 47 11.15 -4.83 15.63
N ALA A 48 10.94 -3.55 15.95
CA ALA A 48 11.56 -2.90 17.09
C ALA A 48 11.11 -3.53 18.43
N ARG A 49 9.81 -3.82 18.58
CA ARG A 49 9.28 -4.52 19.77
C ARG A 49 9.85 -5.93 19.92
N TYR A 50 9.97 -6.69 18.85
CA TYR A 50 10.56 -8.04 18.93
C TYR A 50 12.06 -8.03 19.26
N ARG A 51 12.78 -6.94 18.98
CA ARG A 51 14.18 -6.78 19.39
C ARG A 51 14.33 -6.31 20.84
N SER A 52 13.35 -5.59 21.40
CA SER A 52 13.40 -5.08 22.77
C SER A 52 12.83 -6.06 23.80
N VAL A 53 12.04 -7.05 23.38
CA VAL A 53 11.58 -8.16 24.21
C VAL A 53 12.58 -9.32 24.05
N SER A 54 13.21 -9.77 25.14
CA SER A 54 14.10 -10.94 25.11
C SER A 54 13.38 -12.14 24.47
N LEU A 55 14.08 -12.92 23.63
CA LEU A 55 13.52 -14.10 22.96
C LEU A 55 12.89 -15.10 23.94
N GLU A 56 13.32 -15.11 25.20
CA GLU A 56 12.80 -15.96 26.28
C GLU A 56 11.45 -15.50 26.85
N SER A 57 11.04 -14.25 26.63
CA SER A 57 9.78 -13.71 27.19
C SER A 57 8.67 -13.54 26.16
N LEU A 58 8.86 -14.03 24.93
CA LEU A 58 7.84 -14.01 23.89
C LEU A 58 6.71 -15.02 24.18
N PRO A 59 5.47 -14.58 24.44
CA PRO A 59 4.32 -15.48 24.40
C PRO A 59 4.18 -15.96 22.96
N VAL A 60 4.05 -17.27 22.77
CA VAL A 60 3.69 -17.88 21.47
C VAL A 60 2.28 -17.38 21.10
N ALA A 61 2.25 -16.32 20.31
CA ALA A 61 1.15 -15.76 19.53
C ALA A 61 -0.27 -15.85 20.14
N ALA A 62 -0.71 -14.75 20.76
CA ALA A 62 -2.08 -14.30 20.58
C ALA A 62 -2.10 -13.30 19.40
N HIS A 63 -2.18 -13.82 18.18
CA HIS A 63 -2.72 -13.01 17.09
C HIS A 63 -4.13 -12.61 17.52
N PRO A 64 -4.52 -11.32 17.52
CA PRO A 64 -5.92 -10.97 17.66
C PRO A 64 -6.60 -11.61 16.46
N SER A 65 -7.27 -12.72 16.70
CA SER A 65 -7.99 -13.44 15.68
C SER A 65 -9.15 -12.55 15.30
N TYR A 66 -8.96 -11.77 14.24
CA TYR A 66 -10.09 -11.21 13.52
C TYR A 66 -10.92 -12.41 13.11
N HIS A 67 -12.07 -12.62 13.75
CA HIS A 67 -13.06 -13.60 13.33
C HIS A 67 -14.02 -12.87 12.40
N PRO A 68 -13.75 -12.84 11.08
CA PRO A 68 -14.73 -12.35 10.15
C PRO A 68 -15.98 -13.23 10.24
N ASP A 69 -17.14 -12.61 10.27
CA ASP A 69 -18.44 -13.25 10.03
C ASP A 69 -18.34 -14.26 8.85
N ALA A 70 -19.06 -15.38 8.90
CA ALA A 70 -18.88 -16.50 7.96
C ALA A 70 -19.02 -16.07 6.49
N LEU A 71 -19.92 -15.13 6.20
CA LEU A 71 -20.07 -14.51 4.88
C LEU A 71 -18.83 -13.69 4.49
N LYS A 72 -18.29 -12.92 5.44
CA LYS A 72 -17.05 -12.15 5.25
C LYS A 72 -15.84 -13.06 5.07
N ALA A 73 -15.79 -14.20 5.76
CA ALA A 73 -14.75 -15.21 5.59
C ALA A 73 -14.77 -15.84 4.19
N LEU A 74 -15.97 -16.13 3.66
CA LEU A 74 -16.16 -16.68 2.32
C LEU A 74 -15.75 -15.68 1.22
N VAL A 75 -16.20 -14.43 1.32
CA VAL A 75 -15.81 -13.35 0.40
C VAL A 75 -14.29 -13.16 0.40
N LEU A 76 -13.67 -13.13 1.58
CA LEU A 76 -12.21 -13.06 1.71
C LEU A 76 -11.51 -14.27 1.07
N ALA A 77 -12.08 -15.48 1.18
CA ALA A 77 -11.49 -16.67 0.57
C ALA A 77 -11.51 -16.62 -0.96
N GLU A 78 -12.61 -16.13 -1.54
CA GLU A 78 -12.77 -15.95 -2.98
C GLU A 78 -11.84 -14.86 -3.52
N GLU A 79 -11.79 -13.69 -2.85
CA GLU A 79 -10.85 -12.61 -3.20
C GLU A 79 -9.40 -13.10 -3.13
N ARG A 80 -9.03 -13.85 -2.08
CA ARG A 80 -7.70 -14.46 -1.96
C ARG A 80 -7.40 -15.42 -3.12
N ALA A 81 -8.38 -16.19 -3.58
CA ALA A 81 -8.19 -17.08 -4.73
C ALA A 81 -7.91 -16.30 -6.02
N ARG A 82 -8.65 -15.20 -6.26
CA ARG A 82 -8.42 -14.32 -7.41
C ARG A 82 -7.06 -13.61 -7.34
N VAL A 83 -6.65 -13.13 -6.17
CA VAL A 83 -5.32 -12.54 -5.96
C VAL A 83 -4.22 -13.57 -6.22
N ARG A 84 -4.37 -14.82 -5.73
CA ARG A 84 -3.40 -15.90 -6.01
C ARG A 84 -3.30 -16.19 -7.51
N ALA A 85 -4.43 -16.29 -8.21
CA ALA A 85 -4.43 -16.51 -9.65
C ALA A 85 -3.72 -15.36 -10.40
N ALA A 86 -4.01 -14.11 -10.02
CA ALA A 86 -3.35 -12.94 -10.58
C ALA A 86 -1.83 -12.94 -10.32
N LEU A 87 -1.39 -13.26 -9.10
CA LEU A 87 0.04 -13.40 -8.77
C LEU A 87 0.73 -14.51 -9.59
N VAL A 88 0.04 -15.63 -9.85
CA VAL A 88 0.57 -16.72 -10.68
C VAL A 88 0.78 -16.30 -12.13
N SER A 89 0.01 -15.33 -12.63
CA SER A 89 0.15 -14.80 -13.99
C SER A 89 1.33 -13.82 -14.16
N LEU A 90 1.88 -13.30 -13.06
CA LEU A 90 3.06 -12.42 -13.09
C LEU A 90 4.34 -13.23 -13.34
N SER A 91 5.34 -12.55 -13.92
CA SER A 91 6.69 -13.11 -14.02
C SER A 91 7.25 -13.43 -12.62
N GLU A 92 8.09 -14.45 -12.55
CA GLU A 92 8.76 -14.88 -11.30
C GLU A 92 9.45 -13.69 -10.60
N SER A 93 10.21 -12.90 -11.36
CA SER A 93 10.92 -11.74 -10.81
C SER A 93 9.99 -10.63 -10.26
N ASP A 94 8.81 -10.41 -10.83
CA ASP A 94 7.85 -9.44 -10.30
C ASP A 94 7.15 -10.02 -9.05
N ARG A 95 6.86 -11.32 -9.04
CA ARG A 95 6.26 -12.02 -7.89
C ARG A 95 7.18 -12.02 -6.68
N ASP A 96 8.46 -12.32 -6.87
CA ASP A 96 9.47 -12.33 -5.81
C ASP A 96 9.68 -10.94 -5.22
N LEU A 97 9.74 -9.91 -6.08
CA LEU A 97 9.84 -8.52 -5.63
C LEU A 97 8.63 -8.12 -4.77
N LEU A 98 7.42 -8.53 -5.17
CA LEU A 98 6.22 -8.29 -4.37
C LEU A 98 6.24 -9.11 -3.06
N GLY A 99 6.78 -10.34 -3.07
CA GLY A 99 7.01 -11.14 -1.88
C GLY A 99 7.91 -10.44 -0.86
N LEU A 100 9.06 -9.94 -1.30
CA LEU A 100 9.99 -9.16 -0.46
C LEU A 100 9.31 -7.94 0.16
N CYS A 101 8.50 -7.22 -0.62
CA CYS A 101 7.79 -6.03 -0.15
C CYS A 101 6.64 -6.33 0.82
N TYR A 102 5.80 -7.33 0.50
CA TYR A 102 4.49 -7.53 1.13
C TYR A 102 4.42 -8.74 2.05
N VAL A 103 5.32 -9.71 1.92
CA VAL A 103 5.43 -10.85 2.84
C VAL A 103 6.52 -10.56 3.87
N GLU A 104 7.73 -10.26 3.41
CA GLU A 104 8.86 -9.96 4.31
C GLU A 104 8.83 -8.54 4.87
N GLY A 105 8.05 -7.65 4.25
CA GLY A 105 7.88 -6.28 4.72
C GLY A 105 9.11 -5.40 4.51
N LEU A 106 9.98 -5.75 3.54
CA LEU A 106 11.20 -5.00 3.28
C LEU A 106 10.93 -3.69 2.56
N ALA A 107 11.61 -2.63 2.98
CA ALA A 107 11.66 -1.36 2.30
C ALA A 107 12.52 -1.46 1.02
N PRO A 108 12.28 -0.60 0.00
CA PRO A 108 13.08 -0.61 -1.23
C PRO A 108 14.60 -0.45 -1.02
N THR A 109 15.02 0.20 0.07
CA THR A 109 16.43 0.34 0.45
C THR A 109 17.01 -0.96 1.00
N GLU A 110 16.27 -1.69 1.83
CA GLU A 110 16.69 -3.00 2.34
C GLU A 110 16.76 -4.04 1.21
N ILE A 111 15.83 -3.97 0.26
CA ILE A 111 15.86 -4.81 -0.95
C ILE A 111 17.08 -4.45 -1.82
N ALA A 112 17.42 -3.16 -1.92
CA ALA A 112 18.60 -2.71 -2.66
C ALA A 112 19.89 -3.29 -2.07
N GLU A 113 20.02 -3.27 -0.75
CA GLU A 113 21.15 -3.86 -0.02
C GLU A 113 21.24 -5.37 -0.26
N ARG A 114 20.11 -6.09 -0.26
CA ARG A 114 20.09 -7.54 -0.49
C ARG A 114 20.37 -7.95 -1.92
N THR A 115 19.88 -7.18 -2.90
CA THR A 115 19.91 -7.56 -4.33
C THR A 115 21.03 -6.89 -5.12
N GLY A 116 21.67 -5.86 -4.56
CA GLY A 116 22.62 -5.02 -5.28
C GLY A 116 21.99 -4.07 -6.31
N GLU A 117 20.66 -4.07 -6.44
CA GLU A 117 19.97 -3.17 -7.37
C GLU A 117 19.73 -1.78 -6.74
N PRO A 118 19.81 -0.67 -7.49
CA PRO A 118 19.48 0.64 -6.95
C PRO A 118 18.05 0.72 -6.42
N ALA A 119 17.85 1.30 -5.23
CA ALA A 119 16.53 1.46 -4.60
C ALA A 119 15.50 2.16 -5.52
N GLU A 120 15.97 3.08 -6.36
CA GLU A 120 15.13 3.77 -7.34
C GLU A 120 14.62 2.85 -8.45
N ARG A 121 15.46 1.90 -8.89
CA ARG A 121 15.05 0.86 -9.85
C ARG A 121 14.02 -0.07 -9.21
N ILE A 122 14.21 -0.45 -7.95
CA ILE A 122 13.27 -1.27 -7.18
C ILE A 122 11.91 -0.58 -7.04
N ARG A 123 11.86 0.73 -6.72
CA ARG A 123 10.60 1.49 -6.67
C ARG A 123 9.85 1.44 -7.98
N LYS A 124 10.53 1.71 -9.09
CA LYS A 124 9.94 1.67 -10.43
C LYS A 124 9.44 0.28 -10.81
N ARG A 125 10.23 -0.76 -10.53
CA ARG A 125 9.85 -2.16 -10.75
C ARG A 125 8.63 -2.54 -9.91
N LYS A 126 8.62 -2.21 -8.62
CA LYS A 126 7.48 -2.44 -7.71
C LYS A 126 6.22 -1.78 -8.22
N SER A 127 6.30 -0.52 -8.67
CA SER A 127 5.14 0.18 -9.25
C SER A 127 4.58 -0.57 -10.45
N ARG A 128 5.43 -0.96 -11.40
CA ARG A 128 5.01 -1.69 -12.61
C ARG A 128 4.48 -3.10 -12.29
N ALA A 129 5.11 -3.81 -11.35
CA ALA A 129 4.63 -5.12 -10.90
C ALA A 129 3.23 -5.01 -10.27
N MET A 130 2.97 -3.97 -9.47
CA MET A 130 1.64 -3.70 -8.92
C MET A 130 0.62 -3.34 -10.01
N ASP A 131 1.01 -2.56 -11.02
CA ASP A 131 0.14 -2.24 -12.15
C ASP A 131 -0.24 -3.52 -12.93
N ARG A 132 0.73 -4.39 -13.21
CA ARG A 132 0.50 -5.71 -13.83
C ARG A 132 -0.39 -6.62 -12.98
N LEU A 133 -0.18 -6.62 -11.66
CA LEU A 133 -1.03 -7.38 -10.74
C LEU A 133 -2.49 -6.89 -10.77
N ARG A 134 -2.71 -5.57 -10.82
CA ARG A 134 -4.06 -5.00 -10.95
C ARG A 134 -4.70 -5.38 -12.27
N GLU A 135 -3.96 -5.28 -13.38
CA GLU A 135 -4.45 -5.69 -14.71
C GLU A 135 -4.85 -7.18 -14.73
N ALA A 136 -4.01 -8.05 -14.17
CA ALA A 136 -4.31 -9.47 -14.04
C ALA A 136 -5.50 -9.76 -13.12
N PHE A 137 -5.67 -8.99 -12.05
CA PHE A 137 -6.76 -9.16 -11.09
C PHE A 137 -8.13 -8.71 -11.64
N HIS A 138 -8.15 -7.64 -12.44
CA HIS A 138 -9.39 -7.12 -13.06
C HIS A 138 -9.70 -7.76 -14.42
N GLY A 139 -8.79 -8.57 -14.98
CA GLY A 139 -8.88 -9.13 -16.32
C GLY A 139 -8.48 -8.12 -17.40
N ALA A 140 -7.94 -8.61 -18.51
CA ALA A 140 -7.58 -7.78 -19.67
C ALA A 140 -8.83 -7.12 -20.28
N GLY A 141 -9.21 -5.93 -19.79
CA GLY A 141 -10.33 -5.18 -20.35
C GLY A 141 -11.12 -4.23 -19.42
N ALA A 142 -10.77 -4.06 -18.14
CA ALA A 142 -11.47 -3.05 -17.32
C ALA A 142 -10.83 -1.65 -17.48
N PRO A 143 -11.58 -0.62 -17.91
CA PRO A 143 -11.02 0.71 -18.14
C PRO A 143 -10.47 1.32 -16.84
N ARG A 144 -9.21 1.77 -16.91
CA ARG A 144 -8.59 2.63 -15.89
C ARG A 144 -9.32 3.97 -15.87
N HIS A 145 -9.89 4.33 -14.72
CA HIS A 145 -10.21 5.72 -14.33
C HIS A 145 -11.00 6.54 -15.36
N ALA A 146 -12.24 6.14 -15.64
CA ALA A 146 -13.24 7.04 -16.20
C ALA A 146 -14.53 6.89 -15.39
N GLU A 147 -14.61 7.59 -14.26
CA GLU A 147 -15.85 8.11 -13.63
C GLU A 147 -15.60 8.48 -12.15
N ALA A 148 -15.15 9.72 -11.96
CA ALA A 148 -15.54 10.55 -10.81
C ALA A 148 -15.31 12.02 -11.18
N ARG A 149 -15.83 12.46 -12.33
CA ARG A 149 -16.12 13.89 -12.52
C ARG A 149 -17.36 14.17 -11.68
N LEU A 150 -17.16 14.69 -10.48
CA LEU A 150 -18.21 15.46 -9.82
C LEU A 150 -18.50 16.67 -10.73
N PRO A 151 -19.78 16.96 -11.05
CA PRO A 151 -20.10 18.15 -11.82
C PRO A 151 -19.64 19.38 -11.01
N THR A 152 -18.67 20.11 -11.55
CA THR A 152 -18.42 21.49 -11.14
C THR A 152 -19.71 22.24 -11.38
N ARG A 153 -20.46 22.48 -10.30
CA ARG A 153 -21.68 23.29 -10.35
C ARG A 153 -21.25 24.67 -10.85
N GLU A 154 -21.66 24.97 -12.08
CA GLU A 154 -21.59 26.29 -12.68
C GLU A 154 -22.19 27.31 -11.71
N ALA A 155 -21.33 28.15 -11.12
CA ALA A 155 -21.77 29.40 -10.54
C ALA A 155 -22.03 30.33 -11.72
N ARG A 156 -23.30 30.40 -12.13
CA ARG A 156 -23.80 31.38 -13.09
C ARG A 156 -23.34 32.77 -12.71
N ALA A 157 -22.68 33.42 -13.65
CA ALA A 157 -22.67 34.86 -13.75
C ALA A 157 -24.11 35.37 -13.86
N THR A 158 -24.57 36.12 -12.87
CA THR A 158 -25.57 37.17 -13.10
C THR A 158 -24.80 38.47 -13.24
N GLY A 159 -24.73 38.97 -14.47
CA GLY A 159 -24.14 40.25 -14.80
C GLY A 159 -25.06 41.43 -14.53
N GLY A 160 -24.44 42.61 -14.58
CA GLY A 160 -25.05 43.91 -14.81
C GLY A 160 -25.24 44.74 -13.54
N VAL A 161 -25.05 46.06 -13.53
CA VAL A 161 -24.75 47.06 -14.55
C VAL A 161 -24.34 48.32 -13.75
N ARG A 162 -23.40 49.11 -14.28
CA ARG A 162 -23.01 50.44 -13.76
C ARG A 162 -24.21 51.42 -13.75
N PRO A 163 -24.16 52.51 -12.98
CA PRO A 163 -23.43 53.71 -13.44
C PRO A 163 -22.19 54.04 -12.61
#